data_AF-A0A4U6LU79-F1
#
_entry.id   AF-A0A4U6LU79-F1
#
_cell.length_a   1.000
_cell.length_b   1.000
_cell.length_c   1.000
_cell.angle_alpha   90.00
_cell.angle_beta   90.00
_cell.angle_gamma   90.00
#
_symmetry.space_group_name_H-M   'P 1'
#
loop_
_entity.id
_entity.type
_entity.pdbx_description
1 polymer ?
#
loop_
_entity_poly.entity_id
_entity_poly.type
_entity_poly.pdbx_seq_one_letter_code
_entity_poly.pdbx_strand_id
1 'polypeptide(L)' 'MADKGSLWDKLTQKHNLIPYPYNKIVAWGFGGFIFKTTFDNITSTIKARKHGFNECIDSEEMIIEVLTTLREMKYIP' A
#
# COMPACT_ATOMS: atom_id res chain seq x y z
N MET A 1 -10.06 -12.71 4.60
CA MET A 1 -10.63 -11.43 4.13
C MET A 1 -11.44 -11.54 2.84
N ALA A 2 -11.53 -12.69 2.17
CA ALA A 2 -12.28 -12.82 0.91
C ALA A 2 -13.79 -12.51 1.03
N ASP A 3 -14.34 -12.60 2.24
CA ASP A 3 -15.74 -12.38 2.60
C ASP A 3 -16.15 -10.89 2.65
N LYS A 4 -15.22 -9.94 2.45
CA LYS A 4 -15.47 -8.51 2.65
C LYS A 4 -15.90 -7.73 1.40
N GLY A 5 -16.13 -8.40 0.26
CA GLY A 5 -16.54 -7.75 -0.99
C GLY A 5 -17.77 -6.84 -0.83
N SER A 6 -18.88 -7.38 -0.31
CA SER A 6 -20.11 -6.60 -0.13
C SER A 6 -19.99 -5.47 0.90
N LEU A 7 -19.05 -5.58 1.85
CA LEU A 7 -18.76 -4.49 2.78
C LEU A 7 -18.00 -3.37 2.07
N TRP A 8 -17.02 -3.73 1.23
CA TRP A 8 -16.28 -2.78 0.42
C TRP A 8 -17.21 -1.99 -0.51
N ASP A 9 -18.12 -2.65 -1.22
CA ASP A 9 -19.07 -2.00 -2.12
C ASP A 9 -19.91 -0.92 -1.40
N LYS A 10 -20.34 -1.20 -0.16
CA LYS A 10 -21.07 -0.24 0.67
C LYS A 10 -20.21 0.96 1.06
N LEU A 11 -18.93 0.74 1.40
CA LEU A 11 -18.00 1.81 1.73
C LEU A 11 -17.68 2.67 0.51
N THR A 12 -17.45 2.06 -0.65
CA THR A 12 -17.25 2.75 -1.92
C THR A 12 -18.41 3.69 -2.23
N GLN A 13 -19.65 3.22 -2.12
CA GLN A 13 -20.83 4.06 -2.32
C GLN A 13 -20.93 5.18 -1.28
N LYS A 14 -20.76 4.85 0.01
CA LYS A 14 -20.87 5.82 1.12
C LYS A 14 -19.84 6.96 1.01
N HIS A 15 -18.62 6.66 0.59
CA HIS A 15 -17.50 7.60 0.54
C HIS A 15 -17.21 8.14 -0.87
N ASN A 16 -18.05 7.79 -1.87
CA ASN A 16 -17.88 8.19 -3.27
C ASN A 16 -16.47 7.84 -3.83
N LEU A 17 -16.03 6.61 -3.56
CA LEU A 17 -14.75 6.08 -4.01
C LEU A 17 -14.83 5.57 -5.46
N ILE A 18 -13.68 5.39 -6.10
CA ILE A 18 -13.59 4.69 -7.38
C ILE A 18 -14.13 3.26 -7.19
N PRO A 19 -15.05 2.77 -8.05
CA PRO A 19 -15.68 1.46 -7.90
C PRO A 19 -14.77 0.31 -8.34
N TYR A 20 -13.64 0.16 -7.65
CA TYR A 20 -12.70 -0.92 -7.86
C TYR A 20 -13.14 -2.19 -7.12
N PRO A 21 -13.24 -3.36 -7.79
CA PRO A 21 -13.62 -4.61 -7.14
C PRO A 21 -12.68 -4.97 -5.99
N TYR A 22 -13.25 -5.45 -4.88
CA TYR A 22 -12.48 -5.78 -3.68
C TYR A 22 -11.36 -6.80 -3.92
N ASN A 23 -11.58 -7.79 -4.79
CA ASN A 23 -10.59 -8.79 -5.16
C ASN A 23 -9.48 -8.28 -6.10
N LYS A 24 -9.57 -7.04 -6.57
CA LYS A 24 -8.57 -6.38 -7.42
C LYS A 24 -7.83 -5.26 -6.69
N ILE A 25 -8.44 -4.64 -5.69
CA ILE A 25 -7.84 -3.51 -4.97
C ILE A 25 -6.84 -3.94 -3.88
N VAL A 26 -6.96 -5.15 -3.33
CA VAL A 26 -6.04 -5.65 -2.29
C VAL A 26 -5.48 -7.03 -2.64
N ALA A 27 -4.15 -7.15 -2.60
CA ALA A 27 -3.42 -8.41 -2.73
C ALA A 27 -3.21 -9.09 -1.37
N TRP A 28 -4.27 -9.67 -0.78
CA TRP A 28 -4.21 -10.30 0.56
C TRP A 28 -3.17 -11.41 0.70
N GLY A 29 -2.89 -12.16 -0.36
CA GLY A 29 -1.84 -13.18 -0.36
C GLY A 29 -0.45 -12.57 -0.12
N PHE A 30 -0.17 -11.43 -0.73
CA PHE A 30 1.08 -10.70 -0.54
C PHE A 30 1.19 -10.12 0.87
N GLY A 31 0.14 -9.45 1.36
CA GLY A 31 0.12 -8.95 2.74
C GLY A 31 0.32 -10.08 3.76
N GLY A 32 -0.35 -11.21 3.56
CA GLY A 32 -0.17 -12.39 4.39
C GLY A 32 1.24 -12.96 4.35
N PHE A 33 1.93 -12.92 3.21
CA PHE A 33 3.34 -13.30 3.10
C PHE A 33 4.24 -12.34 3.89
N ILE A 34 4.11 -11.03 3.68
CA ILE A 34 4.92 -10.02 4.37
C ILE A 34 4.75 -10.11 5.89
N PHE A 35 3.50 -10.11 6.40
CA PHE A 35 3.24 -10.14 7.84
C PHE A 35 3.61 -11.46 8.53
N LYS A 36 3.80 -12.55 7.78
CA LYS A 36 4.21 -13.85 8.33
C LYS A 36 5.70 -14.14 8.16
N THR A 37 6.43 -13.25 7.50
CA THR A 37 7.88 -13.43 7.32
C THR A 37 8.56 -13.27 8.67
N THR A 38 9.38 -14.26 9.06
CA THR A 38 10.07 -14.29 10.36
C THR A 38 11.52 -13.81 10.28
N PHE A 39 11.88 -13.18 9.16
CA PHE A 39 13.21 -12.67 8.89
C PHE A 39 13.10 -11.30 8.22
N ASP A 40 14.15 -10.51 8.32
CA ASP A 40 14.20 -9.20 7.71
C ASP A 40 14.55 -9.29 6.22
N ASN A 41 13.79 -8.59 5.39
CA ASN A 41 14.10 -8.41 3.97
C ASN A 41 14.72 -7.02 3.77
N ILE A 42 16.05 -6.95 3.86
CA ILE A 42 16.81 -5.70 3.79
C ILE A 42 17.78 -5.75 2.61
N THR A 43 17.88 -4.63 1.88
CA THR A 43 18.82 -4.46 0.77
C THR A 43 19.82 -3.35 1.07
N SER A 44 21.10 -3.59 0.78
CA SER A 44 22.12 -2.53 0.87
C SER A 44 22.01 -1.57 -0.31
N THR A 45 21.82 -0.28 -0.03
CA THR A 45 21.77 0.79 -1.04
C THR A 45 23.11 1.50 -1.24
N ILE A 46 24.19 1.02 -0.59
CA ILE A 46 25.52 1.65 -0.62
C ILE A 46 26.03 1.81 -2.05
N LYS A 47 25.84 0.80 -2.91
CA LYS A 47 26.28 0.87 -4.31
C LYS A 47 25.63 2.04 -5.04
N ALA A 48 24.31 2.23 -4.90
CA ALA A 48 23.59 3.32 -5.54
C ALA A 48 24.10 4.69 -5.04
N ARG A 49 24.25 4.84 -3.72
CA ARG A 49 24.77 6.07 -3.09
C ARG A 49 26.19 6.42 -3.56
N LYS A 50 27.08 5.43 -3.67
CA LYS A 50 28.43 5.61 -4.22
C LYS A 50 28.46 6.07 -5.68
N HIS A 51 27.36 5.90 -6.42
CA HIS A 51 27.22 6.29 -7.83
C HIS A 51 26.27 7.47 -8.04
N GLY A 52 26.07 8.30 -7.00
CA GLY A 52 25.34 9.57 -7.11
C GLY A 52 23.84 9.51 -6.82
N PHE A 53 23.27 8.33 -6.54
CA PHE A 53 21.87 8.19 -6.11
C PHE A 53 21.77 8.42 -4.60
N ASN A 54 21.83 9.69 -4.20
CA ASN A 54 21.90 10.08 -2.79
C ASN A 54 20.54 10.25 -2.11
N GLU A 55 19.48 10.44 -2.89
CA GLU A 55 18.13 10.66 -2.39
C GLU A 55 17.66 9.49 -1.51
N CYS A 56 16.96 9.84 -0.43
CA CYS A 56 16.21 8.91 0.39
C CYS A 56 15.07 9.65 1.06
N ILE A 57 14.04 8.90 1.41
CA ILE A 57 12.87 9.38 2.13
C ILE A 57 12.73 8.60 3.43
N ASP A 58 12.24 9.25 4.48
CA ASP A 58 11.84 8.55 5.68
C ASP A 58 10.64 7.63 5.35
N SER A 59 10.66 6.40 5.86
CA SER A 59 9.62 5.42 5.49
C SER A 59 8.25 5.75 6.08
N GLU A 60 8.21 6.41 7.24
CA GLU A 60 6.96 6.86 7.85
C GLU A 60 6.36 8.01 7.04
N GLU A 61 7.18 9.00 6.68
CA GLU A 61 6.77 10.10 5.80
C GLU A 61 6.23 9.57 4.46
N MET A 62 6.94 8.63 3.83
CA MET A 62 6.52 8.01 2.56
C MET A 62 5.18 7.28 2.70
N ILE A 63 4.96 6.51 3.77
CA ILE A 63 3.68 5.81 3.97
C ILE A 63 2.53 6.81 4.14
N ILE A 64 2.75 7.91 4.88
CA ILE A 64 1.75 8.96 5.06
C ILE A 64 1.43 9.63 3.72
N GLU A 65 2.44 9.94 2.92
CA GLU A 65 2.29 10.52 1.58
C GLU A 65 1.46 9.58 0.68
N VAL A 66 1.85 8.31 0.59
CA VAL A 66 1.14 7.30 -0.23
C VAL A 66 -0.33 7.16 0.20
N LEU A 67 -0.60 7.07 1.50
CA LEU A 67 -1.98 6.99 2.01
C LEU A 67 -2.77 8.26 1.69
N THR A 68 -2.14 9.43 1.77
CA THR A 68 -2.77 10.71 1.43
C THR A 68 -3.12 10.76 -0.05
N THR A 69 -2.19 10.40 -0.93
CA THR A 69 -2.43 10.32 -2.38
C THR A 69 -3.57 9.34 -2.70
N LEU A 70 -3.62 8.17 -2.07
CA LEU A 70 -4.71 7.21 -2.28
C LEU A 70 -6.09 7.75 -1.87
N ARG A 71 -6.15 8.61 -0.85
CA ARG A 71 -7.39 9.32 -0.46
C ARG A 71 -7.77 10.39 -1.45
N GLU A 72 -6.82 11.21 -1.88
CA GLU A 72 -7.04 12.26 -2.88
C GLU A 72 -7.57 11.67 -4.20
N MET A 73 -7.03 10.51 -4.59
CA MET A 73 -7.47 9.74 -5.75
C MET A 73 -8.76 8.95 -5.50
N LYS A 74 -9.31 8.97 -4.29
CA LYS A 74 -10.52 8.25 -3.86
C LYS A 74 -10.47 6.73 -4.06
N TYR A 75 -9.29 6.12 -3.91
CA TYR A 75 -9.18 4.65 -3.81
C TYR A 75 -9.56 4.15 -2.43
N ILE A 76 -9.31 4.96 -1.40
CA ILE A 76 -9.68 4.71 0.00
C ILE A 76 -10.34 5.97 0.59
N PRO A 77 -11.10 5.86 1.69
CA PRO A 77 -11.67 7.00 2.40
C PRO A 77 -10.64 7.93 3.04
#